data_AF-A0AAV0IR05-F1
#
_entry.id   AF-A0AAV0IR05-F1
#
_cell.length_a   1.000
_cell.length_b   1.000
_cell.length_c   1.000
_cell.angle_alpha   90.00
_cell.angle_beta   90.00
_cell.angle_gamma   90.00
#
_symmetry.space_group_name_H-M   'P 1'
#
loop_
_entity.id
_entity.type
_entity.pdbx_description
1 polymer ?
#
loop_
_entity_poly.entity_id
_entity_poly.type
_entity_poly.pdbx_seq_one_letter_code
_entity_poly.pdbx_strand_id
1 'polypeptide(L)'
;MGKQKGDGGRSKNRPSSSSLAASLLPSASSAAAVGFGGYVGSARLDTSISGDDSAPFLDVDSEVAQHLRRLARKDPVTKLKALQALATLFKQKAGKDIALIIPQWAFEYKRLLMDYNREVRRATHETMTNLVVAVGRDLAPHLKSLMGPWWFSQFDPVSEVSLAAKRSLQAAFPAQEKRLDAFILCTVEIFQYLEENLKLTPQSLSDKAVALDELEDMYHQAIASTLLALATLIDVFFSLRSETSGFEDIVAEPRNASKARATAISFAEKLFSDHKYFLDFLKSENPAVRSAAYSTLKSFIKSIPHVINDENMRTIAAAVLGAFQEKDPACHSSMWDAVLLFSKKFPESWAMINVQKNFLSRFWNFLRQQCFGSQQVSYPALVLFLDTVPSKLAGEQFFLDFFRNLWDGRNPLRSTVADRLAFFKAFKECYLFALQNASRCKFFICICALSICLIVHLRIQLFGSLCWN
;
A
#
# COMPACT_ATOMS: atom_id res chain seq x y z
N MET A 1 33.76 68.61 -35.36
CA MET A 1 34.25 67.24 -35.12
C MET A 1 33.24 66.28 -35.68
N GLY A 2 33.61 65.52 -36.71
CA GLY A 2 32.72 64.54 -37.33
C GLY A 2 33.49 63.63 -38.28
N LYS A 3 33.46 62.32 -37.99
CA LYS A 3 33.47 61.24 -38.99
C LYS A 3 33.23 59.87 -38.34
N GLN A 4 32.62 59.02 -39.15
CA GLN A 4 32.03 57.70 -38.91
C GLN A 4 33.01 56.60 -38.45
N LYS A 5 32.45 55.59 -37.76
CA LYS A 5 32.82 54.17 -37.76
C LYS A 5 31.60 53.43 -37.16
N GLY A 6 31.06 52.33 -37.67
CA GLY A 6 31.45 51.44 -38.75
C GLY A 6 30.73 50.11 -38.49
N ASP A 7 29.79 49.81 -39.39
CA ASP A 7 29.30 48.51 -39.86
C ASP A 7 28.68 47.44 -38.93
N GLY A 8 27.44 47.08 -39.28
CA GLY A 8 26.69 45.96 -38.76
C GLY A 8 26.86 44.74 -39.68
N GLY A 9 27.61 43.74 -39.22
CA GLY A 9 27.81 42.49 -39.93
C GLY A 9 26.77 41.42 -39.59
N ARG A 10 25.81 41.21 -40.50
CA ARG A 10 25.05 39.95 -40.63
C ARG A 10 26.01 38.78 -40.85
N SER A 11 25.96 37.73 -40.04
CA SER A 11 26.47 36.41 -40.45
C SER A 11 25.35 35.36 -40.39
N LYS A 12 24.99 34.86 -41.59
CA LYS A 12 24.40 33.53 -41.78
C LYS A 12 25.58 32.61 -42.08
N ASN A 13 25.75 31.51 -41.34
CA ASN A 13 25.95 30.15 -41.88
C ASN A 13 26.50 29.16 -40.84
N ARG A 14 25.86 27.98 -40.86
CA ARG A 14 26.30 26.63 -40.45
C ARG A 14 26.02 26.13 -39.02
N PRO A 15 25.21 25.05 -38.85
CA PRO A 15 25.16 24.30 -37.60
C PRO A 15 26.31 23.29 -37.50
N SER A 16 26.92 23.23 -36.32
CA SER A 16 28.00 22.30 -35.96
C SER A 16 27.51 20.85 -35.91
N SER A 17 28.15 19.98 -36.71
CA SER A 17 27.87 18.54 -36.77
C SER A 17 28.48 17.80 -35.57
N SER A 18 27.63 17.05 -34.87
CA SER A 18 27.91 16.20 -33.70
C SER A 18 28.67 14.90 -34.00
N SER A 19 29.21 14.73 -35.20
CA SER A 19 29.86 13.48 -35.64
C SER A 19 31.30 13.32 -35.13
N LEU A 20 31.97 14.40 -34.70
CA LEU A 20 33.39 14.37 -34.30
C LEU A 20 33.62 14.14 -32.79
N ALA A 21 32.57 14.22 -31.97
CA ALA A 21 32.66 13.91 -30.53
C ALA A 21 32.53 12.41 -30.23
N ALA A 22 32.08 11.60 -31.20
CA ALA A 22 31.89 10.16 -31.04
C ALA A 22 33.17 9.32 -31.27
N SER A 23 34.26 9.93 -31.77
CA SER A 23 35.50 9.23 -32.10
C SER A 23 36.58 9.26 -31.00
N LEU A 24 36.27 9.78 -29.80
CA LEU A 24 37.24 9.96 -28.71
C LEU A 24 36.96 9.11 -27.45
N LEU A 25 36.16 8.05 -27.56
CA LEU A 25 36.01 7.08 -26.46
C LEU A 25 36.90 5.84 -26.69
N PRO A 26 37.81 5.49 -25.76
CA PRO A 26 38.61 4.28 -25.87
C PRO A 26 37.75 3.02 -25.74
N SER A 27 37.98 2.06 -26.64
CA SER A 27 37.47 0.69 -26.51
C SER A 27 38.06 0.04 -25.26
N ALA A 28 37.24 -0.15 -24.22
CA ALA A 28 37.58 -0.94 -23.05
C ALA A 28 36.74 -2.22 -23.02
N SER A 29 37.45 -3.33 -23.04
CA SER A 29 36.97 -4.71 -23.06
C SER A 29 36.18 -5.07 -21.81
N SER A 30 35.11 -5.86 -22.02
CA SER A 30 34.49 -6.83 -21.12
C SER A 30 34.86 -6.77 -19.62
N ALA A 31 34.01 -6.12 -18.82
CA ALA A 31 33.88 -6.45 -17.40
C ALA A 31 32.48 -7.04 -17.18
N ALA A 32 32.43 -8.33 -16.84
CA ALA A 32 31.20 -9.03 -16.52
C ALA A 32 30.58 -8.43 -15.24
N ALA A 33 29.40 -7.82 -15.38
CA ALA A 33 28.57 -7.44 -14.24
C ALA A 33 27.83 -8.69 -13.75
N VAL A 34 28.26 -9.22 -12.61
CA VAL A 34 27.62 -10.33 -11.92
C VAL A 34 26.39 -9.79 -11.19
N GLY A 35 25.20 -10.14 -11.67
CA GLY A 35 23.93 -9.86 -10.99
C GLY A 35 22.92 -10.94 -11.35
N PHE A 36 22.74 -11.94 -10.48
CA PHE A 36 21.69 -12.93 -10.64
C PHE A 36 21.25 -13.52 -9.29
N GLY A 37 20.03 -13.15 -8.87
CA GLY A 37 19.17 -13.97 -8.03
C GLY A 37 18.06 -14.52 -8.93
N GLY A 38 18.00 -15.84 -9.09
CA GLY A 38 17.23 -16.49 -10.14
C GLY A 38 15.77 -16.76 -9.82
N TYR A 39 14.88 -16.50 -10.79
CA TYR A 39 13.94 -17.48 -11.33
C TYR A 39 13.33 -16.97 -12.66
N VAL A 40 12.70 -17.89 -13.39
CA VAL A 40 12.32 -17.92 -14.82
C VAL A 40 11.64 -16.64 -15.34
N GLY A 41 12.34 -15.92 -16.23
CA GLY A 41 11.78 -14.76 -16.96
C GLY A 41 12.82 -13.79 -17.53
N SER A 42 14.10 -13.94 -17.19
CA SER A 42 15.16 -13.09 -17.74
C SER A 42 15.79 -13.72 -18.98
N ALA A 43 15.19 -13.48 -20.14
CA ALA A 43 15.92 -13.46 -21.39
C ALA A 43 15.78 -12.04 -21.96
N ARG A 44 16.71 -11.15 -21.59
CA ARG A 44 17.01 -10.02 -22.47
C ARG A 44 17.65 -10.63 -23.72
N LEU A 45 17.12 -10.33 -24.90
CA LEU A 45 17.85 -10.48 -26.14
C LEU A 45 19.07 -9.55 -26.05
N ASP A 46 20.25 -10.13 -25.82
CA ASP A 46 21.50 -9.42 -25.95
C ASP A 46 21.64 -8.94 -27.40
N THR A 47 21.73 -7.62 -27.54
CA THR A 47 22.15 -6.95 -28.77
C THR A 47 23.63 -7.21 -29.00
N SER A 48 23.96 -8.35 -29.60
CA SER A 48 25.22 -8.56 -30.32
C SER A 48 24.90 -9.06 -31.73
N ILE A 49 24.67 -8.12 -32.64
CA ILE A 49 24.60 -8.39 -34.08
C ILE A 49 26.04 -8.64 -34.55
N SER A 50 26.49 -9.88 -34.49
CA SER A 50 27.59 -10.42 -35.32
C SER A 50 27.56 -11.95 -35.17
N GLY A 51 26.99 -12.65 -36.15
CA GLY A 51 26.92 -14.11 -36.12
C GLY A 51 25.73 -14.63 -36.90
N ASP A 52 25.96 -14.86 -38.20
CA ASP A 52 25.11 -15.58 -39.13
C ASP A 52 25.01 -17.06 -38.68
N ASP A 53 24.12 -17.37 -37.72
CA ASP A 53 23.51 -18.70 -37.50
C ASP A 53 22.58 -18.73 -36.26
N SER A 54 21.48 -17.97 -36.29
CA SER A 54 20.39 -18.17 -35.32
C SER A 54 19.07 -18.35 -36.06
N ALA A 55 18.38 -19.45 -35.75
CA ALA A 55 17.13 -19.86 -36.38
C ALA A 55 16.17 -18.66 -36.50
N PRO A 56 15.57 -18.44 -37.68
CA PRO A 56 14.82 -17.23 -37.93
C PRO A 56 13.55 -17.22 -37.07
N PHE A 57 13.42 -16.20 -36.21
CA PHE A 57 12.17 -15.86 -35.53
C PHE A 57 11.14 -15.43 -36.59
N LEU A 58 10.44 -16.41 -37.14
CA LEU A 58 9.35 -16.23 -38.11
C LEU A 58 8.03 -16.40 -37.35
N ASP A 59 7.37 -15.29 -37.01
CA ASP A 59 5.89 -15.07 -37.06
C ASP A 59 5.36 -13.96 -36.13
N VAL A 60 6.21 -13.22 -35.41
CA VAL A 60 5.71 -12.02 -34.71
C VAL A 60 5.63 -10.87 -35.71
N ASP A 61 4.41 -10.37 -35.93
CA ASP A 61 4.14 -9.20 -36.76
C ASP A 61 5.11 -8.05 -36.43
N SER A 62 5.81 -7.58 -37.47
CA SER A 62 6.90 -6.61 -37.35
C SER A 62 6.47 -5.30 -36.68
N GLU A 63 5.20 -4.93 -36.82
CA GLU A 63 4.61 -3.73 -36.22
C GLU A 63 4.42 -3.89 -34.71
N VAL A 64 3.93 -5.05 -34.25
CA VAL A 64 3.77 -5.34 -32.81
C VAL A 64 5.14 -5.38 -32.14
N ALA A 65 6.11 -6.06 -32.76
CA ALA A 65 7.48 -6.12 -32.25
C ALA A 65 8.15 -4.73 -32.19
N GLN A 66 7.84 -3.83 -33.12
CA GLN A 66 8.34 -2.46 -33.10
C GLN A 66 7.78 -1.67 -31.91
N HIS A 67 6.48 -1.78 -31.63
CA HIS A 67 5.88 -1.06 -30.51
C HIS A 67 6.28 -1.62 -29.15
N LEU A 68 6.43 -2.94 -29.01
CA LEU A 68 6.98 -3.55 -27.78
C LEU A 68 8.38 -3.01 -27.47
N ARG A 69 9.26 -2.90 -28.47
CA ARG A 69 10.60 -2.30 -28.30
C ARG A 69 10.57 -0.84 -27.83
N ARG A 70 9.51 -0.09 -28.17
CA ARG A 70 9.35 1.31 -27.76
C ARG A 70 8.99 1.45 -26.27
N LEU A 71 8.42 0.42 -25.63
CA LEU A 71 8.08 0.42 -24.21
C LEU A 71 9.31 0.51 -23.31
N ALA A 72 10.46 0.01 -23.77
CA ALA A 72 11.73 0.07 -23.05
C ALA A 72 12.41 1.46 -23.05
N ARG A 73 11.86 2.44 -23.78
CA ARG A 73 12.40 3.82 -23.82
C ARG A 73 12.18 4.55 -22.49
N LYS A 74 12.89 5.66 -22.24
CA LYS A 74 12.68 6.45 -21.01
C LYS A 74 11.49 7.40 -21.11
N ASP A 75 11.28 7.98 -22.29
CA ASP A 75 10.27 9.02 -22.53
C ASP A 75 8.82 8.50 -22.37
N PRO A 76 8.04 9.05 -21.42
CA PRO A 76 6.65 8.65 -21.20
C PRO A 76 5.76 8.84 -22.43
N VAL A 77 5.97 9.89 -23.23
CA VAL A 77 5.16 10.15 -24.44
C VAL A 77 5.35 9.04 -25.47
N THR A 78 6.59 8.57 -25.66
CA THR A 78 6.92 7.47 -26.55
C THR A 78 6.28 6.17 -26.09
N LYS A 79 6.27 5.89 -24.77
CA LYS A 79 5.59 4.74 -24.18
C LYS A 79 4.08 4.82 -24.38
N LEU A 80 3.46 5.96 -24.07
CA LEU A 80 2.02 6.18 -24.24
C LEU A 80 1.57 5.98 -25.68
N LYS A 81 2.29 6.55 -26.66
CA LYS A 81 2.01 6.33 -28.08
C LYS A 81 2.17 4.86 -28.49
N ALA A 82 3.14 4.15 -27.93
CA ALA A 82 3.33 2.73 -28.20
C ALA A 82 2.22 1.86 -27.57
N LEU A 83 1.81 2.15 -26.32
CA LEU A 83 0.70 1.49 -25.65
C LEU A 83 -0.62 1.70 -26.40
N GLN A 84 -0.90 2.94 -26.85
CA GLN A 84 -2.10 3.24 -27.64
C GLN A 84 -2.12 2.48 -28.98
N ALA A 85 -0.98 2.39 -29.66
CA ALA A 85 -0.85 1.62 -30.89
C ALA A 85 -1.07 0.11 -30.63
N LEU A 86 -0.41 -0.46 -29.61
CA LEU A 86 -0.60 -1.86 -29.21
C LEU A 86 -2.06 -2.16 -28.84
N ALA A 87 -2.71 -1.30 -28.07
CA ALA A 87 -4.12 -1.44 -27.72
C ALA A 87 -5.04 -1.48 -28.95
N THR A 88 -4.67 -0.78 -30.03
CA THR A 88 -5.40 -0.81 -31.30
C THR A 88 -5.11 -2.10 -32.06
N LEU A 89 -3.83 -2.50 -32.17
CA LEU A 89 -3.42 -3.71 -32.87
C LEU A 89 -4.01 -4.97 -32.23
N PHE A 90 -4.09 -5.03 -30.90
CA PHE A 90 -4.69 -6.17 -30.20
C PHE A 90 -6.18 -6.36 -30.49
N LYS A 91 -6.89 -5.32 -30.92
CA LYS A 91 -8.29 -5.43 -31.37
C LYS A 91 -8.44 -5.91 -32.81
N GLN A 92 -7.37 -5.81 -33.60
CA GLN A 92 -7.38 -6.04 -35.05
C GLN A 92 -6.80 -7.40 -35.44
N LYS A 93 -5.80 -7.90 -34.68
CA LYS A 93 -5.09 -9.15 -34.98
C LYS A 93 -5.78 -10.35 -34.35
N ALA A 94 -5.54 -11.54 -34.89
CA ALA A 94 -6.10 -12.77 -34.34
C ALA A 94 -5.49 -13.06 -32.96
N GLY A 95 -6.30 -13.58 -32.03
CA GLY A 95 -5.85 -13.89 -30.66
C GLY A 95 -4.63 -14.81 -30.61
N LYS A 96 -4.52 -15.76 -31.56
CA LYS A 96 -3.39 -16.69 -31.66
C LYS A 96 -2.07 -15.97 -31.95
N ASP A 97 -2.08 -14.95 -32.79
CA ASP A 97 -0.88 -14.18 -33.12
C ASP A 97 -0.43 -13.32 -31.93
N ILE A 98 -1.41 -12.77 -31.20
CA ILE A 98 -1.16 -12.00 -29.97
C ILE A 98 -0.65 -12.91 -28.85
N ALA A 99 -1.09 -14.16 -28.79
CA ALA A 99 -0.62 -15.11 -27.77
C ALA A 99 0.91 -15.31 -27.83
N LEU A 100 1.51 -15.27 -29.02
CA LEU A 100 2.95 -15.42 -29.23
C LEU A 100 3.79 -14.33 -28.54
N ILE A 101 3.21 -13.15 -28.30
CA ILE A 101 3.94 -12.02 -27.70
C ILE A 101 3.79 -11.94 -26.17
N ILE A 102 2.94 -12.78 -25.55
CA ILE A 102 2.64 -12.70 -24.12
C ILE A 102 3.92 -12.78 -23.25
N PRO A 103 4.92 -13.64 -23.54
CA PRO A 103 6.16 -13.65 -22.75
C PRO A 103 6.88 -12.30 -22.72
N GLN A 104 7.01 -11.64 -23.87
CA GLN A 104 7.62 -10.31 -23.96
C GLN A 104 6.74 -9.24 -23.31
N TRP A 105 5.43 -9.32 -23.49
CA TRP A 105 4.49 -8.43 -22.82
C TRP A 105 4.61 -8.57 -21.30
N ALA A 106 4.67 -9.77 -20.75
CA ALA A 106 4.80 -10.00 -19.31
C ALA A 106 6.07 -9.36 -18.73
N PHE A 107 7.18 -9.43 -19.47
CA PHE A 107 8.43 -8.75 -19.10
C PHE A 107 8.27 -7.22 -19.07
N GLU A 108 7.72 -6.61 -20.13
CA GLU A 108 7.53 -5.17 -20.16
C GLU A 108 6.44 -4.70 -19.18
N TYR A 109 5.39 -5.50 -18.98
CA TYR A 109 4.30 -5.23 -18.04
C TYR A 109 4.85 -5.02 -16.64
N LYS A 110 5.64 -5.96 -16.09
CA LYS A 110 6.28 -5.80 -14.76
C LYS A 110 7.04 -4.48 -14.62
N ARG A 111 7.75 -4.04 -15.67
CA ARG A 111 8.52 -2.79 -15.66
C ARG A 111 7.65 -1.55 -15.76
N LEU A 112 6.63 -1.57 -16.61
CA LEU A 112 5.73 -0.44 -16.82
C LEU A 112 4.85 -0.16 -15.60
N LEU A 113 4.55 -1.16 -14.78
CA LEU A 113 3.83 -0.97 -13.52
C LEU A 113 4.63 -0.18 -12.48
N MET A 114 5.94 -0.08 -12.66
CA MET A 114 6.84 0.71 -11.82
C MET A 114 7.17 2.06 -12.45
N ASP A 115 6.55 2.44 -13.57
CA ASP A 115 6.82 3.72 -14.22
C ASP A 115 6.37 4.89 -13.33
N TYR A 116 7.23 5.90 -13.17
CA TYR A 116 6.91 7.13 -12.44
C TYR A 116 5.65 7.82 -12.99
N ASN A 117 5.47 7.81 -14.32
CA ASN A 117 4.33 8.44 -14.95
C ASN A 117 3.06 7.60 -14.78
N ARG A 118 2.13 8.09 -13.97
CA ARG A 118 0.84 7.44 -13.71
C ARG A 118 0.02 7.14 -14.97
N GLU A 119 0.11 7.96 -16.02
CA GLU A 119 -0.59 7.71 -17.28
C GLU A 119 -0.02 6.51 -18.01
N VAL A 120 1.31 6.28 -17.93
CA VAL A 120 1.94 5.08 -18.50
C VAL A 120 1.42 3.85 -17.76
N ARG A 121 1.35 3.89 -16.42
CA ARG A 121 0.79 2.77 -15.63
C ARG A 121 -0.68 2.51 -15.96
N ARG A 122 -1.50 3.55 -16.04
CA ARG A 122 -2.92 3.46 -16.43
C ARG A 122 -3.09 2.85 -17.82
N ALA A 123 -2.41 3.42 -18.83
CA ALA A 123 -2.47 2.96 -20.22
C ALA A 123 -1.93 1.53 -20.39
N THR A 124 -1.02 1.09 -19.51
CA THR A 124 -0.53 -0.30 -19.47
C THR A 124 -1.66 -1.26 -19.13
N HIS A 125 -2.52 -0.95 -18.15
CA HIS A 125 -3.69 -1.78 -17.84
C HIS A 125 -4.80 -1.71 -18.89
N GLU A 126 -4.98 -0.55 -19.53
CA GLU A 126 -5.91 -0.43 -20.66
C GLU A 126 -5.46 -1.30 -21.85
N THR A 127 -4.16 -1.32 -22.12
CA THR A 127 -3.56 -2.20 -23.14
C THR A 127 -3.67 -3.67 -22.73
N MET A 128 -3.40 -3.99 -21.47
CA MET A 128 -3.59 -5.34 -20.89
C MET A 128 -5.05 -5.82 -21.06
N THR A 129 -6.03 -4.94 -20.86
CA THR A 129 -7.46 -5.26 -21.07
C THR A 129 -7.72 -5.71 -22.51
N ASN A 130 -7.17 -5.01 -23.50
CA ASN A 130 -7.34 -5.39 -24.90
C ASN A 130 -6.61 -6.70 -25.23
N LEU A 131 -5.41 -6.90 -24.67
CA LEU A 131 -4.66 -8.15 -24.84
C LEU A 131 -5.45 -9.34 -24.34
N VAL A 132 -5.97 -9.28 -23.10
CA VAL A 132 -6.64 -10.43 -22.46
C VAL A 132 -7.98 -10.76 -23.10
N VAL A 133 -8.69 -9.73 -23.61
CA VAL A 133 -9.91 -9.92 -24.41
C VAL A 133 -9.59 -10.61 -25.73
N ALA A 134 -8.49 -10.25 -26.38
CA ALA A 134 -8.12 -10.81 -27.67
C ALA A 134 -7.63 -12.27 -27.58
N VAL A 135 -6.78 -12.59 -26.60
CA VAL A 135 -6.17 -13.93 -26.46
C VAL A 135 -7.09 -14.94 -25.75
N GLY A 136 -8.01 -14.47 -24.89
CA GLY A 136 -8.94 -15.33 -24.16
C GLY A 136 -8.24 -16.45 -23.39
N ARG A 137 -8.55 -17.70 -23.71
CA ARG A 137 -8.02 -18.90 -23.02
C ARG A 137 -6.52 -19.11 -23.24
N ASP A 138 -5.96 -18.56 -24.31
CA ASP A 138 -4.52 -18.67 -24.61
C ASP A 138 -3.65 -17.87 -23.62
N LEU A 139 -4.27 -17.10 -22.72
CA LEU A 139 -3.59 -16.48 -21.57
C LEU A 139 -3.14 -17.51 -20.52
N ALA A 140 -3.83 -18.64 -20.40
CA ALA A 140 -3.68 -19.58 -19.28
C ALA A 140 -2.22 -20.05 -19.03
N PRO A 141 -1.40 -20.39 -20.06
CA PRO A 141 -0.01 -20.80 -19.86
C PRO A 141 0.88 -19.72 -19.22
N HIS A 142 0.50 -18.45 -19.33
CA HIS A 142 1.26 -17.31 -18.86
C HIS A 142 0.69 -16.67 -17.59
N LEU A 143 -0.43 -17.20 -17.07
CA LEU A 143 -1.15 -16.57 -15.97
C LEU A 143 -0.27 -16.40 -14.72
N LYS A 144 0.56 -17.41 -14.42
CA LYS A 144 1.46 -17.43 -13.27
C LYS A 144 2.48 -16.30 -13.28
N SER A 145 3.05 -15.95 -14.44
CA SER A 145 4.02 -14.85 -14.54
C SER A 145 3.38 -13.47 -14.48
N LEU A 146 2.09 -13.38 -14.84
CA LEU A 146 1.35 -12.13 -14.86
C LEU A 146 0.63 -11.82 -13.54
N MET A 147 0.19 -12.83 -12.80
CA MET A 147 -0.75 -12.64 -11.70
C MET A 147 -0.17 -11.85 -10.53
N GLY A 148 1.11 -12.06 -10.16
CA GLY A 148 1.76 -11.28 -9.11
C GLY A 148 1.76 -9.77 -9.40
N PRO A 149 2.35 -9.31 -10.53
CA PRO A 149 2.28 -7.91 -10.93
C PRO A 149 0.85 -7.39 -11.07
N TRP A 150 -0.07 -8.20 -11.61
CA TRP A 150 -1.45 -7.80 -11.83
C TRP A 150 -2.24 -7.62 -10.53
N TRP A 151 -2.03 -8.49 -9.54
CA TRP A 151 -2.61 -8.37 -8.20
C TRP A 151 -2.10 -7.12 -7.50
N PHE A 152 -0.79 -6.91 -7.50
CA PHE A 152 -0.12 -5.73 -6.95
C PHE A 152 -0.74 -4.42 -7.46
N SER A 153 -0.98 -4.32 -8.78
CA SER A 153 -1.51 -3.10 -9.39
C SER A 153 -2.91 -2.71 -8.97
N GLN A 154 -3.70 -3.61 -8.39
CA GLN A 154 -5.04 -3.28 -7.88
C GLN A 154 -5.01 -2.35 -6.66
N PHE A 155 -3.82 -2.11 -6.11
CA PHE A 155 -3.57 -1.31 -4.92
C PHE A 155 -2.71 -0.07 -5.20
N ASP A 156 -2.56 0.33 -6.47
CA ASP A 156 -1.90 1.59 -6.82
C ASP A 156 -2.59 2.77 -6.10
N PRO A 157 -1.85 3.69 -5.46
CA PRO A 157 -2.42 4.83 -4.75
C PRO A 157 -3.17 5.79 -5.67
N VAL A 158 -2.87 5.79 -6.97
CA VAL A 158 -3.64 6.53 -7.97
C VAL A 158 -4.90 5.72 -8.32
N SER A 159 -6.07 6.25 -7.92
CA SER A 159 -7.37 5.61 -8.11
C SER A 159 -7.65 5.19 -9.56
N GLU A 160 -7.28 6.01 -10.54
CA GLU A 160 -7.47 5.69 -11.97
C GLU A 160 -6.64 4.49 -12.42
N VAL A 161 -5.42 4.33 -11.90
CA VAL A 161 -4.54 3.19 -12.21
C VAL A 161 -5.09 1.93 -11.58
N SER A 162 -5.41 1.96 -10.27
CA SER A 162 -5.95 0.78 -9.59
C SER A 162 -7.30 0.34 -10.14
N LEU A 163 -8.14 1.28 -10.59
CA LEU A 163 -9.40 0.97 -11.26
C LEU A 163 -9.19 0.36 -12.65
N ALA A 164 -8.21 0.86 -13.42
CA ALA A 164 -7.85 0.25 -14.70
C ALA A 164 -7.31 -1.18 -14.50
N ALA A 165 -6.48 -1.42 -13.48
CA ALA A 165 -6.01 -2.74 -13.11
C ALA A 165 -7.17 -3.69 -12.75
N LYS A 166 -8.10 -3.24 -11.88
CA LYS A 166 -9.31 -3.99 -11.53
C LYS A 166 -10.15 -4.36 -12.75
N ARG A 167 -10.39 -3.40 -13.65
CA ARG A 167 -11.14 -3.63 -14.89
C ARG A 167 -10.45 -4.64 -15.80
N SER A 168 -9.13 -4.56 -15.95
CA SER A 168 -8.38 -5.50 -16.78
C SER A 168 -8.49 -6.94 -16.24
N LEU A 169 -8.40 -7.13 -14.92
CA LEU A 169 -8.57 -8.44 -14.30
C LEU A 169 -10.01 -8.96 -14.45
N GLN A 170 -11.01 -8.09 -14.29
CA GLN A 170 -12.41 -8.43 -14.52
C GLN A 170 -12.71 -8.77 -15.98
N ALA A 171 -12.03 -8.15 -16.95
CA ALA A 171 -12.16 -8.49 -18.36
C ALA A 171 -11.64 -9.91 -18.65
N ALA A 172 -10.52 -10.31 -18.02
CA ALA A 172 -9.99 -11.68 -18.14
C ALA A 172 -10.83 -12.70 -17.36
N PHE A 173 -11.38 -12.31 -16.21
CA PHE A 173 -12.14 -13.17 -15.31
C PHE A 173 -13.43 -12.47 -14.83
N PRO A 174 -14.52 -12.48 -15.64
CA PRO A 174 -15.74 -11.74 -15.30
C PRO A 174 -16.41 -12.25 -14.03
N ALA A 175 -16.49 -13.58 -13.87
CA ALA A 175 -17.08 -14.20 -12.68
C ALA A 175 -16.14 -14.04 -11.46
N GLN A 176 -16.71 -13.72 -10.30
CA GLN A 176 -15.95 -13.57 -9.06
C GLN A 176 -15.27 -14.87 -8.63
N GLU A 177 -15.96 -16.00 -8.77
CA GLU A 177 -15.41 -17.34 -8.51
C GLU A 177 -14.18 -17.63 -9.38
N LYS A 178 -14.20 -17.22 -10.66
CA LYS A 178 -13.06 -17.41 -11.57
C LYS A 178 -11.86 -16.55 -11.21
N ARG A 179 -12.09 -15.37 -10.63
CA ARG A 179 -11.00 -14.54 -10.05
C ARG A 179 -10.37 -15.24 -8.86
N LEU A 180 -11.19 -15.84 -7.99
CA LEU A 180 -10.69 -16.61 -6.85
C LEU A 180 -9.92 -17.87 -7.31
N ASP A 181 -10.44 -18.61 -8.30
CA ASP A 181 -9.74 -19.75 -8.90
C ASP A 181 -8.36 -19.36 -9.43
N ALA A 182 -8.25 -18.19 -10.07
CA ALA A 182 -6.98 -17.67 -10.58
C ALA A 182 -5.99 -17.33 -9.45
N PHE A 183 -6.46 -16.75 -8.33
CA PHE A 183 -5.62 -16.50 -7.17
C PHE A 183 -5.15 -17.78 -6.47
N ILE A 184 -6.04 -18.79 -6.37
CA ILE A 184 -5.72 -20.12 -5.85
C ILE A 184 -4.65 -20.79 -6.72
N LEU A 185 -4.75 -20.69 -8.04
CA LEU A 185 -3.79 -21.27 -8.98
C LEU A 185 -2.41 -20.60 -8.90
N CYS A 186 -2.38 -19.28 -8.72
CA CYS A 186 -1.17 -18.46 -8.77
C CYS A 186 -0.67 -18.01 -7.39
N THR A 187 -1.09 -18.67 -6.31
CA THR A 187 -0.80 -18.24 -4.93
C THR A 187 0.69 -18.05 -4.70
N VAL A 188 1.51 -19.03 -5.11
CA VAL A 188 2.97 -19.00 -4.91
C VAL A 188 3.59 -17.80 -5.63
N GLU A 189 3.22 -17.61 -6.90
CA GLU A 189 3.80 -16.56 -7.74
C GLU A 189 3.38 -15.16 -7.28
N ILE A 190 2.16 -15.00 -6.74
CA ILE A 190 1.73 -13.74 -6.12
C ILE A 190 2.60 -13.43 -4.89
N PHE A 191 2.75 -14.37 -3.96
CA PHE A 191 3.55 -14.14 -2.75
C PHE A 191 5.02 -13.88 -3.05
N GLN A 192 5.61 -14.61 -4.01
CA GLN A 192 6.98 -14.37 -4.46
C GLN A 192 7.17 -12.96 -5.02
N TYR A 193 6.23 -12.49 -5.84
CA TYR A 193 6.28 -11.12 -6.37
C TYR A 193 6.19 -10.06 -5.28
N LEU A 194 5.31 -10.25 -4.29
CA LEU A 194 5.21 -9.33 -3.15
C LEU A 194 6.49 -9.36 -2.29
N GLU A 195 7.08 -10.54 -2.06
CA GLU A 195 8.36 -10.68 -1.35
C GLU A 195 9.50 -9.94 -2.07
N GLU A 196 9.59 -10.06 -3.40
CA GLU A 196 10.56 -9.33 -4.22
C GLU A 196 10.40 -7.81 -4.05
N ASN A 197 9.16 -7.31 -4.09
CA ASN A 197 8.89 -5.89 -3.92
C ASN A 197 9.28 -5.37 -2.53
N LEU A 198 9.06 -6.15 -1.48
CA LEU A 198 9.44 -5.78 -0.11
C LEU A 198 10.96 -5.69 0.10
N LYS A 199 11.75 -6.27 -0.81
CA LYS A 199 13.22 -6.20 -0.82
C LYS A 199 13.76 -5.03 -1.65
N LEU A 200 12.90 -4.26 -2.31
CA LEU A 200 13.31 -3.09 -3.08
C LEU A 200 13.97 -2.05 -2.18
N THR A 201 14.89 -1.30 -2.76
CA THR A 201 15.43 -0.07 -2.21
C THR A 201 15.27 1.04 -3.26
N PRO A 202 15.31 2.33 -2.90
CA PRO A 202 15.29 3.40 -3.90
C PRO A 202 16.36 3.23 -4.98
N GLN A 203 17.54 2.71 -4.61
CA GLN A 203 18.65 2.46 -5.54
C GLN A 203 18.39 1.29 -6.50
N SER A 204 17.58 0.29 -6.12
CA SER A 204 17.30 -0.86 -6.97
C SER A 204 16.23 -0.60 -8.04
N LEU A 205 15.59 0.59 -8.04
CA LEU A 205 14.49 0.92 -8.94
C LEU A 205 14.93 1.47 -10.30
N SER A 206 16.16 1.96 -10.43
CA SER A 206 16.68 2.48 -11.69
C SER A 206 18.18 2.28 -11.82
N ASP A 207 18.59 1.68 -12.94
CA ASP A 207 20.00 1.56 -13.34
C ASP A 207 20.59 2.91 -13.85
N LYS A 208 19.79 3.98 -13.90
CA LYS A 208 20.13 5.26 -14.52
C LYS A 208 19.89 6.42 -13.54
N ALA A 209 20.61 7.53 -13.77
CA ALA A 209 20.38 8.81 -13.10
C ALA A 209 18.92 9.28 -13.29
N VAL A 210 18.09 8.99 -12.29
CA VAL A 210 16.74 9.49 -12.05
C VAL A 210 16.87 10.40 -10.83
N ALA A 211 16.05 11.44 -10.75
CA ALA A 211 16.08 12.34 -9.60
C ALA A 211 15.71 11.56 -8.32
N LEU A 212 16.35 11.88 -7.20
CA LEU A 212 16.21 11.11 -5.97
C LEU A 212 14.78 11.15 -5.42
N ASP A 213 14.10 12.29 -5.54
CA ASP A 213 12.69 12.48 -5.20
C ASP A 213 11.76 11.59 -6.04
N GLU A 214 11.98 11.51 -7.35
CA GLU A 214 11.21 10.62 -8.22
C GLU A 214 11.40 9.14 -7.83
N LEU A 215 12.63 8.74 -7.47
CA LEU A 215 12.94 7.38 -7.02
C LEU A 215 12.28 7.04 -5.68
N GLU A 216 12.30 7.98 -4.73
CA GLU A 216 11.65 7.83 -3.43
C GLU A 216 10.14 7.70 -3.58
N ASP A 217 9.51 8.50 -4.44
CA ASP A 217 8.07 8.41 -4.71
C ASP A 217 7.70 7.06 -5.36
N MET A 218 8.48 6.60 -6.34
CA MET A 218 8.29 5.27 -6.93
C MET A 218 8.44 4.16 -5.89
N TYR A 219 9.44 4.27 -5.02
CA TYR A 219 9.67 3.32 -3.93
C TYR A 219 8.49 3.28 -2.96
N HIS A 220 8.06 4.45 -2.45
CA HIS A 220 6.93 4.53 -1.53
C HIS A 220 5.63 4.01 -2.15
N GLN A 221 5.37 4.31 -3.43
CA GLN A 221 4.23 3.78 -4.17
C GLN A 221 4.28 2.24 -4.21
N ALA A 222 5.44 1.67 -4.55
CA ALA A 222 5.61 0.22 -4.67
C ALA A 222 5.45 -0.48 -3.32
N ILE A 223 6.05 0.06 -2.25
CA ILE A 223 5.94 -0.53 -0.92
C ILE A 223 4.51 -0.43 -0.39
N ALA A 224 3.86 0.72 -0.49
CA ALA A 224 2.48 0.89 -0.04
C ALA A 224 1.51 -0.06 -0.77
N SER A 225 1.63 -0.15 -2.10
CA SER A 225 0.80 -1.05 -2.93
C SER A 225 1.06 -2.52 -2.57
N THR A 226 2.32 -2.90 -2.32
CA THR A 226 2.70 -4.27 -1.94
C THR A 226 2.14 -4.67 -0.57
N LEU A 227 2.23 -3.78 0.42
CA LEU A 227 1.68 -4.01 1.76
C LEU A 227 0.15 -4.15 1.72
N LEU A 228 -0.56 -3.27 0.99
CA LEU A 228 -2.01 -3.38 0.81
C LEU A 228 -2.42 -4.65 0.05
N ALA A 229 -1.66 -5.01 -0.98
CA ALA A 229 -1.86 -6.24 -1.73
C ALA A 229 -1.69 -7.48 -0.84
N LEU A 230 -0.68 -7.49 0.03
CA LEU A 230 -0.44 -8.56 1.00
C LEU A 230 -1.58 -8.65 2.02
N ALA A 231 -1.93 -7.52 2.65
CA ALA A 231 -3.02 -7.44 3.63
C ALA A 231 -4.33 -8.02 3.07
N THR A 232 -4.70 -7.56 1.87
CA THR A 232 -5.94 -7.99 1.20
C THR A 232 -5.87 -9.45 0.78
N LEU A 233 -4.72 -9.93 0.30
CA LEU A 233 -4.55 -11.34 -0.10
C LEU A 233 -4.75 -12.27 1.10
N ILE A 234 -4.15 -11.95 2.25
CA ILE A 234 -4.33 -12.70 3.51
C ILE A 234 -5.80 -12.74 3.90
N ASP A 235 -6.49 -11.59 3.85
CA ASP A 235 -7.91 -11.53 4.20
C ASP A 235 -8.81 -12.31 3.22
N VAL A 236 -8.48 -12.33 1.92
CA VAL A 236 -9.18 -13.15 0.92
C VAL A 236 -9.03 -14.64 1.25
N PHE A 237 -7.80 -15.12 1.48
CA PHE A 237 -7.56 -16.53 1.79
C PHE A 237 -8.18 -16.98 3.12
N PHE A 238 -8.28 -16.07 4.10
CA PHE A 238 -8.92 -16.37 5.38
C PHE A 238 -10.45 -16.26 5.34
N SER A 239 -11.02 -15.36 4.55
CA SER A 239 -12.49 -15.24 4.41
C SER A 239 -13.11 -16.51 3.82
N LEU A 240 -12.38 -17.21 2.94
CA LEU A 240 -12.74 -18.55 2.45
C LEU A 240 -12.97 -19.58 3.58
N ARG A 241 -12.45 -19.35 4.80
CA ARG A 241 -12.59 -20.22 5.98
C ARG A 241 -13.86 -19.91 6.78
N SER A 242 -14.27 -18.64 6.80
CA SER A 242 -15.38 -18.18 7.62
C SER A 242 -16.73 -18.52 7.00
N GLU A 243 -16.85 -18.49 5.67
CA GLU A 243 -18.07 -18.90 4.95
C GLU A 243 -18.36 -20.40 5.11
N THR A 244 -17.34 -21.21 5.41
CA THR A 244 -17.45 -22.67 5.64
C THR A 244 -17.66 -23.06 7.11
N SER A 245 -17.63 -22.12 8.06
CA SER A 245 -17.76 -22.41 9.50
C SER A 245 -19.00 -21.79 10.17
N GLY A 246 -19.80 -21.00 9.44
CA GLY A 246 -21.00 -20.32 9.97
C GLY A 246 -22.35 -20.99 9.65
N PHE A 247 -22.38 -22.01 8.82
CA PHE A 247 -23.58 -22.78 8.50
C PHE A 247 -23.23 -24.27 8.50
N GLU A 248 -24.03 -25.07 9.21
CA GLU A 248 -24.00 -26.54 9.22
C GLU A 248 -24.43 -27.14 7.86
N ASP A 249 -23.90 -26.64 6.75
CA ASP A 249 -24.03 -27.31 5.45
C ASP A 249 -22.63 -27.68 4.94
N ILE A 250 -22.44 -28.99 4.87
CA ILE A 250 -21.23 -29.72 4.49
C ILE A 250 -20.96 -29.49 2.99
N VAL A 251 -20.54 -28.28 2.61
CA VAL A 251 -19.81 -28.10 1.35
C VAL A 251 -18.33 -28.15 1.71
N ALA A 252 -17.77 -29.35 1.59
CA ALA A 252 -16.33 -29.56 1.75
C ALA A 252 -15.57 -28.56 0.86
N GLU A 253 -14.71 -27.74 1.49
CA GLU A 253 -13.85 -26.81 0.78
C GLU A 253 -13.11 -27.56 -0.34
N PRO A 254 -13.11 -27.05 -1.60
CA PRO A 254 -12.39 -27.71 -2.68
C PRO A 254 -10.94 -27.98 -2.27
N ARG A 255 -10.46 -29.22 -2.46
CA ARG A 255 -9.10 -29.66 -2.04
C ARG A 255 -7.99 -28.71 -2.51
N ASN A 256 -8.17 -28.07 -3.66
CA ASN A 256 -7.22 -27.12 -4.20
C ASN A 256 -7.21 -25.79 -3.43
N ALA A 257 -8.38 -25.31 -2.97
CA ALA A 257 -8.50 -24.10 -2.18
C ALA A 257 -7.86 -24.28 -0.79
N SER A 258 -8.10 -25.42 -0.14
CA SER A 258 -7.49 -25.71 1.18
C SER A 258 -5.97 -25.84 1.09
N LYS A 259 -5.44 -26.48 0.04
CA LYS A 259 -3.99 -26.53 -0.23
C LYS A 259 -3.41 -25.13 -0.47
N ALA A 260 -4.04 -24.32 -1.33
CA ALA A 260 -3.59 -22.97 -1.60
C ALA A 260 -3.61 -22.09 -0.34
N ARG A 261 -4.62 -22.24 0.52
CA ARG A 261 -4.66 -21.55 1.83
C ARG A 261 -3.49 -21.96 2.72
N ALA A 262 -3.23 -23.26 2.87
CA ALA A 262 -2.10 -23.73 3.69
C ALA A 262 -0.77 -23.17 3.17
N THR A 263 -0.59 -23.12 1.85
CA THR A 263 0.55 -22.45 1.21
C THR A 263 0.58 -20.95 1.50
N ALA A 264 -0.54 -20.24 1.36
CA ALA A 264 -0.64 -18.81 1.64
C ALA A 264 -0.28 -18.47 3.09
N ILE A 265 -0.77 -19.26 4.05
CA ILE A 265 -0.46 -19.09 5.48
C ILE A 265 1.05 -19.29 5.70
N SER A 266 1.64 -20.36 5.16
CA SER A 266 3.07 -20.61 5.31
C SER A 266 3.94 -19.49 4.72
N PHE A 267 3.57 -18.94 3.55
CA PHE A 267 4.26 -17.77 2.98
C PHE A 267 4.09 -16.52 3.84
N ALA A 268 2.87 -16.25 4.33
CA ALA A 268 2.60 -15.09 5.16
C ALA A 268 3.35 -15.15 6.49
N GLU A 269 3.41 -16.32 7.15
CA GLU A 269 4.21 -16.55 8.37
C GLU A 269 5.70 -16.27 8.16
N LYS A 270 6.25 -16.78 7.05
CA LYS A 270 7.65 -16.54 6.67
C LYS A 270 7.90 -15.04 6.45
N LEU A 271 7.06 -14.39 5.65
CA LEU A 271 7.17 -12.94 5.37
C LEU A 271 7.08 -12.10 6.65
N PHE A 272 6.19 -12.47 7.57
CA PHE A 272 6.05 -11.79 8.85
C PHE A 272 7.35 -11.79 9.63
N SER A 273 8.04 -12.93 9.69
CA SER A 273 9.34 -13.04 10.37
C SER A 273 10.47 -12.35 9.59
N ASP A 274 10.59 -12.63 8.29
CA ASP A 274 11.68 -12.13 7.44
C ASP A 274 11.71 -10.60 7.34
N HIS A 275 10.53 -9.96 7.37
CA HIS A 275 10.40 -8.50 7.30
C HIS A 275 10.16 -7.86 8.67
N LYS A 276 10.68 -8.48 9.75
CA LYS A 276 10.64 -7.94 11.13
C LYS A 276 9.25 -7.47 11.56
N TYR A 277 8.25 -8.31 11.28
CA TYR A 277 6.85 -8.10 11.61
C TYR A 277 6.28 -6.82 10.98
N PHE A 278 6.88 -6.35 9.87
CA PHE A 278 6.55 -5.11 9.16
C PHE A 278 6.71 -3.82 9.98
N LEU A 279 7.35 -3.87 11.15
CA LEU A 279 7.42 -2.72 12.07
C LEU A 279 8.32 -1.59 11.57
N ASP A 280 9.30 -1.88 10.71
CA ASP A 280 10.15 -0.84 10.13
C ASP A 280 9.36 0.06 9.16
N PHE A 281 8.32 -0.47 8.50
CA PHE A 281 7.44 0.33 7.64
C PHE A 281 6.57 1.33 8.41
N LEU A 282 6.27 1.07 9.70
CA LEU A 282 5.60 2.04 10.59
C LEU A 282 6.46 3.28 10.89
N LYS A 283 7.76 3.23 10.57
CA LYS A 283 8.70 4.35 10.74
C LYS A 283 8.99 5.09 9.43
N SER A 284 8.37 4.68 8.32
CA SER A 284 8.55 5.32 7.02
C SER A 284 8.17 6.79 7.07
N GLU A 285 8.89 7.63 6.35
CA GLU A 285 8.56 9.05 6.21
C GLU A 285 7.24 9.25 5.44
N ASN A 286 6.89 8.31 4.55
CA ASN A 286 5.68 8.38 3.75
C ASN A 286 4.46 7.82 4.51
N PRO A 287 3.39 8.62 4.70
CA PRO A 287 2.19 8.19 5.43
C PRO A 287 1.42 7.06 4.74
N ALA A 288 1.46 6.95 3.41
CA ALA A 288 0.80 5.85 2.70
C ALA A 288 1.44 4.51 3.05
N VAL A 289 2.77 4.46 3.18
CA VAL A 289 3.50 3.25 3.62
C VAL A 289 3.13 2.89 5.06
N ARG A 290 3.12 3.87 5.98
CA ARG A 290 2.72 3.64 7.38
C ARG A 290 1.28 3.12 7.49
N SER A 291 0.34 3.74 6.76
CA SER A 291 -1.08 3.32 6.73
C SER A 291 -1.26 1.90 6.17
N ALA A 292 -0.51 1.56 5.11
CA ALA A 292 -0.50 0.22 4.55
C ALA A 292 0.10 -0.83 5.51
N ALA A 293 1.12 -0.45 6.27
CA ALA A 293 1.72 -1.30 7.30
C ALA A 293 0.75 -1.58 8.46
N TYR A 294 0.00 -0.59 8.94
CA TYR A 294 -1.08 -0.82 9.92
C TYR A 294 -2.15 -1.77 9.37
N SER A 295 -2.53 -1.60 8.09
CA SER A 295 -3.50 -2.49 7.43
C SER A 295 -2.97 -3.92 7.33
N THR A 296 -1.67 -4.08 7.03
CA THR A 296 -0.99 -5.39 7.02
C THR A 296 -1.03 -6.03 8.39
N LEU A 297 -0.62 -5.31 9.45
CA LEU A 297 -0.69 -5.79 10.83
C LEU A 297 -2.11 -6.21 11.22
N LYS A 298 -3.12 -5.40 10.89
CA LYS A 298 -4.54 -5.73 11.11
C LYS A 298 -4.91 -7.07 10.47
N SER A 299 -4.54 -7.31 9.22
CA SER A 299 -4.84 -8.58 8.53
C SER A 299 -4.11 -9.76 9.16
N PHE A 300 -2.86 -9.62 9.60
CA PHE A 300 -2.16 -10.66 10.36
C PHE A 300 -2.84 -10.96 11.70
N ILE A 301 -3.15 -9.94 12.50
CA ILE A 301 -3.87 -10.08 13.78
C ILE A 301 -5.22 -10.77 13.57
N LYS A 302 -5.96 -10.38 12.52
CA LYS A 302 -7.28 -10.94 12.20
C LYS A 302 -7.19 -12.41 11.80
N SER A 303 -6.32 -12.69 10.84
CA SER A 303 -6.37 -13.91 10.01
C SER A 303 -5.30 -14.95 10.38
N ILE A 304 -4.18 -14.54 10.97
CA ILE A 304 -3.09 -15.44 11.35
C ILE A 304 -2.58 -15.08 12.77
N PRO A 305 -3.45 -15.03 13.79
CA PRO A 305 -3.07 -14.50 15.10
C PRO A 305 -1.93 -15.26 15.79
N HIS A 306 -1.72 -16.54 15.49
CA HIS A 306 -0.68 -17.37 16.11
C HIS A 306 0.75 -17.00 15.70
N VAL A 307 0.94 -16.18 14.65
CA VAL A 307 2.28 -15.59 14.36
C VAL A 307 2.72 -14.63 15.45
N ILE A 308 1.79 -14.12 16.26
CA ILE A 308 2.09 -13.29 17.42
C ILE A 308 2.14 -14.22 18.63
N ASN A 309 3.35 -14.44 19.14
CA ASN A 309 3.66 -15.39 20.19
C ASN A 309 4.54 -14.75 21.27
N ASP A 310 4.88 -15.48 22.32
CA ASP A 310 5.62 -14.94 23.47
C ASP A 310 6.97 -14.29 23.10
N GLU A 311 7.62 -14.77 22.04
CA GLU A 311 8.93 -14.27 21.59
C GLU A 311 8.84 -12.85 21.00
N ASN A 312 7.77 -12.56 20.25
CA ASN A 312 7.60 -11.30 19.54
C ASN A 312 6.52 -10.38 20.14
N MET A 313 5.68 -10.89 21.04
CA MET A 313 4.54 -10.19 21.66
C MET A 313 4.95 -8.84 22.24
N ARG A 314 6.02 -8.78 23.04
CA ARG A 314 6.48 -7.52 23.66
C ARG A 314 6.79 -6.45 22.61
N THR A 315 7.48 -6.83 21.55
CA THR A 315 7.92 -5.91 20.48
C THR A 315 6.72 -5.39 19.69
N ILE A 316 5.82 -6.29 19.29
CA ILE A 316 4.61 -5.94 18.53
C ILE A 316 3.66 -5.11 19.40
N ALA A 317 3.44 -5.50 20.66
CA ALA A 317 2.62 -4.76 21.61
C ALA A 317 3.14 -3.33 21.83
N ALA A 318 4.46 -3.16 21.98
CA ALA A 318 5.07 -1.85 22.13
C ALA A 318 4.88 -0.96 20.89
N ALA A 319 4.89 -1.54 19.69
CA ALA A 319 4.65 -0.83 18.44
C ALA A 319 3.17 -0.48 18.25
N VAL A 320 2.27 -1.45 18.40
CA VAL A 320 0.82 -1.28 18.16
C VAL A 320 0.18 -0.43 19.25
N LEU A 321 0.35 -0.76 20.54
CA LEU A 321 -0.21 0.06 21.62
C LEU A 321 0.48 1.43 21.75
N GLY A 322 1.70 1.55 21.20
CA GLY A 322 2.43 2.80 21.10
C GLY A 322 2.12 3.63 19.86
N ALA A 323 1.16 3.23 19.02
CA ALA A 323 0.85 3.85 17.74
C ALA A 323 0.36 5.31 17.83
N PHE A 324 -0.09 5.78 19.01
CA PHE A 324 -0.52 7.17 19.27
C PHE A 324 0.56 8.25 19.08
N GLN A 325 1.79 7.86 18.68
CA GLN A 325 2.80 8.78 18.16
C GLN A 325 2.56 9.18 16.70
N GLU A 326 1.67 8.50 15.98
CA GLU A 326 1.26 8.86 14.62
C GLU A 326 0.59 10.23 14.64
N LYS A 327 1.03 11.08 13.71
CA LYS A 327 0.59 12.48 13.62
C LYS A 327 -0.16 12.75 12.33
N ASP A 328 -0.05 11.86 11.35
CA ASP A 328 -0.71 12.02 10.07
C ASP A 328 -2.13 11.41 10.11
N PRO A 329 -3.19 12.23 9.98
CA PRO A 329 -4.56 11.75 10.04
C PRO A 329 -4.91 10.71 8.96
N ALA A 330 -4.19 10.67 7.83
CA ALA A 330 -4.39 9.66 6.79
C ALA A 330 -4.04 8.23 7.25
N CYS A 331 -3.25 8.10 8.32
CA CYS A 331 -2.89 6.82 8.91
C CYS A 331 -3.86 6.38 10.02
N HIS A 332 -4.68 7.29 10.57
CA HIS A 332 -5.38 7.00 11.81
C HIS A 332 -6.50 5.96 11.67
N SER A 333 -7.14 5.86 10.50
CA SER A 333 -8.18 4.84 10.27
C SER A 333 -7.60 3.42 10.37
N SER A 334 -6.53 3.14 9.62
CA SER A 334 -5.85 1.84 9.64
C SER A 334 -5.14 1.60 10.98
N MET A 335 -4.57 2.64 11.59
CA MET A 335 -4.01 2.59 12.93
C MET A 335 -5.04 2.14 13.97
N TRP A 336 -6.22 2.79 14.02
CA TRP A 336 -7.27 2.45 14.98
C TRP A 336 -7.76 1.02 14.79
N ASP A 337 -7.96 0.59 13.54
CA ASP A 337 -8.32 -0.79 13.24
C ASP A 337 -7.30 -1.79 13.81
N ALA A 338 -6.00 -1.52 13.64
CA ALA A 338 -4.94 -2.37 14.17
C ALA A 338 -4.92 -2.37 15.71
N VAL A 339 -4.97 -1.17 16.33
CA VAL A 339 -4.95 -1.00 17.79
C VAL A 339 -6.12 -1.68 18.47
N LEU A 340 -7.35 -1.43 18.01
CA LEU A 340 -8.57 -1.99 18.58
C LEU A 340 -8.58 -3.51 18.46
N LEU A 341 -8.25 -4.02 17.26
CA LEU A 341 -8.26 -5.47 17.02
C LEU A 341 -7.17 -6.18 17.83
N PHE A 342 -5.96 -5.62 17.87
CA PHE A 342 -4.86 -6.15 18.69
C PHE A 342 -5.23 -6.19 20.16
N SER A 343 -5.72 -5.07 20.71
CA SER A 343 -6.06 -4.97 22.13
C SER A 343 -7.17 -5.92 22.54
N LYS A 344 -8.12 -6.20 21.63
CA LYS A 344 -9.19 -7.18 21.87
C LYS A 344 -8.70 -8.63 21.78
N LYS A 345 -7.79 -8.94 20.84
CA LYS A 345 -7.30 -10.30 20.63
C LYS A 345 -6.22 -10.73 21.64
N PHE A 346 -5.42 -9.78 22.11
CA PHE A 346 -4.27 -10.04 22.99
C PHE A 346 -4.35 -9.16 24.26
N PRO A 347 -5.38 -9.29 25.10
CA PRO A 347 -5.55 -8.45 26.30
C PRO A 347 -4.39 -8.56 27.30
N GLU A 348 -3.64 -9.66 27.29
CA GLU A 348 -2.43 -9.86 28.09
C GLU A 348 -1.24 -9.01 27.64
N SER A 349 -1.25 -8.50 26.39
CA SER A 349 -0.15 -7.72 25.82
C SER A 349 0.15 -6.45 26.62
N TRP A 350 -0.85 -5.89 27.30
CA TRP A 350 -0.73 -4.73 28.18
C TRP A 350 0.25 -4.93 29.34
N ALA A 351 0.38 -6.17 29.84
CA ALA A 351 1.32 -6.50 30.91
C ALA A 351 2.77 -6.59 30.42
N MET A 352 2.99 -6.67 29.10
CA MET A 352 4.30 -6.89 28.49
C MET A 352 5.08 -5.59 28.20
N ILE A 353 4.43 -4.43 28.32
CA ILE A 353 4.99 -3.13 27.94
C ILE A 353 5.09 -2.16 29.12
N ASN A 354 5.95 -1.13 29.00
CA ASN A 354 5.92 0.00 29.92
C ASN A 354 4.75 0.92 29.56
N VAL A 355 3.58 0.68 30.17
CA VAL A 355 2.33 1.39 29.85
C VAL A 355 2.46 2.91 29.92
N GLN A 356 3.21 3.43 30.90
CA GLN A 356 3.42 4.89 31.05
C GLN A 356 4.16 5.48 29.84
N LYS A 357 5.31 4.89 29.49
CA LYS A 357 6.17 5.37 28.42
C LYS A 357 5.63 5.04 27.02
N ASN A 358 5.17 3.82 26.82
CA ASN A 358 4.76 3.32 25.51
C ASN A 358 3.36 3.80 25.13
N PHE A 359 2.44 3.96 26.08
CA PHE A 359 1.04 4.25 25.78
C PHE A 359 0.58 5.60 26.36
N LEU A 360 0.53 5.76 27.68
CA LEU A 360 -0.18 6.88 28.33
C LEU A 360 0.33 8.24 27.87
N SER A 361 1.64 8.48 27.90
CA SER A 361 2.23 9.76 27.48
C SER A 361 1.87 10.14 26.03
N ARG A 362 1.84 9.15 25.12
CA ARG A 362 1.51 9.33 23.71
C ARG A 362 0.02 9.53 23.49
N PHE A 363 -0.80 8.71 24.13
CA PHE A 363 -2.25 8.79 24.04
C PHE A 363 -2.79 10.12 24.57
N TRP A 364 -2.28 10.58 25.72
CA TRP A 364 -2.63 11.90 26.25
C TRP A 364 -2.24 13.02 25.29
N ASN A 365 -1.05 12.95 24.69
CA ASN A 365 -0.65 13.92 23.69
C ASN A 365 -1.56 13.88 22.45
N PHE A 366 -1.90 12.69 21.97
CA PHE A 366 -2.81 12.50 20.85
C PHE A 366 -4.18 13.16 21.08
N LEU A 367 -4.77 12.97 22.27
CA LEU A 367 -6.03 13.63 22.66
C LEU A 367 -5.89 15.16 22.71
N ARG A 368 -4.84 15.68 23.38
CA ARG A 368 -4.58 17.12 23.49
C ARG A 368 -4.35 17.80 22.13
N GLN A 369 -3.87 17.05 21.14
CA GLN A 369 -3.64 17.54 19.78
C GLN A 369 -4.85 17.32 18.86
N GLN A 370 -6.06 17.12 19.40
CA GLN A 370 -7.29 16.87 18.62
C GLN A 370 -7.19 15.65 17.70
N CYS A 371 -6.48 14.61 18.14
CA CYS A 371 -6.19 13.45 17.31
C CYS A 371 -5.54 13.85 15.97
N PHE A 372 -4.75 14.93 15.97
CA PHE A 372 -4.08 15.54 14.81
C PHE A 372 -4.98 15.75 13.57
N GLY A 373 -6.23 16.18 13.78
CA GLY A 373 -7.14 16.49 12.66
C GLY A 373 -7.94 15.29 12.13
N SER A 374 -7.97 14.19 12.87
CA SER A 374 -8.75 12.98 12.52
C SER A 374 -10.02 12.81 13.36
N GLN A 375 -10.63 13.89 13.83
CA GLN A 375 -11.74 13.88 14.79
C GLN A 375 -12.88 12.93 14.37
N GLN A 376 -13.27 12.96 13.09
CA GLN A 376 -14.34 12.11 12.55
C GLN A 376 -14.03 10.61 12.62
N VAL A 377 -12.76 10.22 12.64
CA VAL A 377 -12.31 8.83 12.72
C VAL A 377 -12.01 8.44 14.17
N SER A 378 -11.26 9.29 14.88
CA SER A 378 -10.71 8.98 16.19
C SER A 378 -11.73 9.07 17.31
N TYR A 379 -12.63 10.05 17.28
CA TYR A 379 -13.61 10.22 18.36
C TYR A 379 -14.58 9.03 18.48
N PRO A 380 -15.17 8.50 17.39
CA PRO A 380 -15.97 7.27 17.46
C PRO A 380 -15.19 6.05 17.99
N ALA A 381 -13.88 6.00 17.77
CA ALA A 381 -13.03 4.89 18.22
C ALA A 381 -12.73 4.92 19.73
N LEU A 382 -12.82 6.08 20.39
CA LEU A 382 -12.41 6.22 21.80
C LEU A 382 -13.20 5.32 22.74
N VAL A 383 -14.52 5.24 22.59
CA VAL A 383 -15.36 4.41 23.47
C VAL A 383 -15.06 2.91 23.26
N LEU A 384 -14.84 2.50 22.01
CA LEU A 384 -14.44 1.13 21.68
C LEU A 384 -13.07 0.81 22.29
N PHE A 385 -12.15 1.76 22.23
CA PHE A 385 -10.82 1.61 22.80
C PHE A 385 -10.87 1.48 24.32
N LEU A 386 -11.66 2.31 25.01
CA LEU A 386 -11.82 2.24 26.47
C LEU A 386 -12.28 0.85 26.94
N ASP A 387 -13.13 0.16 26.18
CA ASP A 387 -13.55 -1.21 26.49
C ASP A 387 -12.41 -2.24 26.43
N THR A 388 -11.38 -1.97 25.63
CA THR A 388 -10.19 -2.82 25.50
C THR A 388 -9.11 -2.55 26.56
N VAL A 389 -9.20 -1.44 27.30
CA VAL A 389 -8.21 -1.10 28.33
C VAL A 389 -8.42 -1.99 29.57
N PRO A 390 -7.39 -2.69 30.07
CA PRO A 390 -7.51 -3.52 31.26
C PRO A 390 -7.98 -2.73 32.49
N SER A 391 -8.87 -3.32 33.29
CA SER A 391 -9.41 -2.68 34.50
C SER A 391 -8.34 -2.29 35.53
N LYS A 392 -7.20 -2.98 35.55
CA LYS A 392 -6.03 -2.63 36.38
C LYS A 392 -5.41 -1.27 36.00
N LEU A 393 -5.55 -0.86 34.73
CA LEU A 393 -5.07 0.42 34.22
C LEU A 393 -6.16 1.49 34.24
N ALA A 394 -7.41 1.09 33.96
CA ALA A 394 -8.57 1.96 33.89
C ALA A 394 -9.11 2.38 35.28
N GLY A 395 -8.24 2.86 36.17
CA GLY A 395 -8.62 3.40 37.47
C GLY A 395 -9.12 4.85 37.42
N GLU A 396 -9.41 5.41 38.59
CA GLU A 396 -9.87 6.81 38.77
C GLU A 396 -9.00 7.84 38.06
N GLN A 397 -7.70 7.80 38.33
CA GLN A 397 -6.75 8.74 37.76
C GLN A 397 -6.70 8.66 36.23
N PHE A 398 -6.82 7.44 35.67
CA PHE A 398 -6.84 7.24 34.23
C PHE A 398 -8.03 7.95 33.57
N PHE A 399 -9.24 7.81 34.10
CA PHE A 399 -10.42 8.47 33.55
C PHE A 399 -10.36 10.00 33.73
N LEU A 400 -9.91 10.49 34.90
CA LEU A 400 -9.70 11.92 35.13
C LEU A 400 -8.73 12.50 34.09
N ASP A 401 -7.59 11.85 33.87
CA ASP A 401 -6.62 12.27 32.87
C ASP A 401 -7.17 12.13 31.45
N PHE A 402 -7.91 11.07 31.14
CA PHE A 402 -8.56 10.88 29.84
C PHE A 402 -9.49 12.06 29.50
N PHE A 403 -10.44 12.38 30.39
CA PHE A 403 -11.39 13.45 30.14
C PHE A 403 -10.73 14.82 30.14
N ARG A 404 -9.74 15.06 31.01
CA ARG A 404 -8.96 16.31 31.00
C ARG A 404 -8.22 16.49 29.67
N ASN A 405 -7.49 15.48 29.21
CA ASN A 405 -6.73 15.56 27.97
C ASN A 405 -7.62 15.67 26.73
N LEU A 406 -8.75 14.94 26.71
CA LEU A 406 -9.76 15.06 25.67
C LEU A 406 -10.36 16.47 25.65
N TRP A 407 -10.72 17.00 26.82
CA TRP A 407 -11.26 18.35 26.96
C TRP A 407 -10.24 19.40 26.54
N ASP A 408 -9.00 19.31 26.98
CA ASP A 408 -7.90 20.23 26.62
C ASP A 408 -7.62 20.23 25.12
N GLY A 409 -7.90 19.12 24.43
CA GLY A 409 -7.86 19.05 22.97
C GLY A 409 -8.90 19.94 22.28
N ARG A 410 -10.03 20.28 22.91
CA ARG A 410 -11.09 21.06 22.23
C ARG A 410 -10.52 22.37 21.64
N ASN A 411 -10.71 22.60 20.34
CA ASN A 411 -10.39 23.90 19.73
C ASN A 411 -11.58 24.40 18.91
N PRO A 412 -12.46 25.21 19.52
CA PRO A 412 -13.69 25.65 18.87
C PRO A 412 -13.45 26.55 17.65
N LEU A 413 -12.31 27.26 17.61
CA LEU A 413 -11.98 28.22 16.55
C LEU A 413 -11.55 27.55 15.23
N ARG A 414 -11.00 26.33 15.30
CA ARG A 414 -10.46 25.62 14.13
C ARG A 414 -11.28 24.40 13.72
N SER A 415 -12.24 23.99 14.54
CA SER A 415 -13.05 22.79 14.31
C SER A 415 -14.27 23.08 13.45
N THR A 416 -14.62 22.20 12.51
CA THR A 416 -15.88 22.29 11.79
C THR A 416 -17.07 21.97 12.71
N VAL A 417 -18.30 22.26 12.28
CA VAL A 417 -19.52 21.86 13.02
C VAL A 417 -19.55 20.34 13.22
N ALA A 418 -19.18 19.57 12.21
CA ALA A 418 -19.11 18.12 12.28
C ALA A 418 -18.09 17.65 13.32
N ASP A 419 -16.92 18.28 13.42
CA ASP A 419 -15.88 17.92 14.39
C ASP A 419 -16.31 18.21 15.83
N ARG A 420 -17.01 19.33 16.04
CA ARG A 420 -17.59 19.66 17.36
C ARG A 420 -18.67 18.64 17.75
N LEU A 421 -19.52 18.25 16.82
CA LEU A 421 -20.55 17.24 17.08
C LEU A 421 -19.93 15.87 17.39
N ALA A 422 -18.93 15.45 16.62
CA ALA A 422 -18.18 14.23 16.87
C ALA A 422 -17.50 14.24 18.26
N PHE A 423 -16.92 15.38 18.64
CA PHE A 423 -16.34 15.58 19.97
C PHE A 423 -17.36 15.37 21.08
N PHE A 424 -18.48 16.12 21.06
CA PHE A 424 -19.49 16.02 22.13
C PHE A 424 -20.13 14.63 22.18
N LYS A 425 -20.32 13.98 21.03
CA LYS A 425 -20.80 12.60 20.96
C LYS A 425 -19.84 11.64 21.64
N ALA A 426 -18.56 11.64 21.27
CA ALA A 426 -17.57 10.76 21.87
C ALA A 426 -17.35 11.06 23.35
N PHE A 427 -17.35 12.34 23.74
CA PHE A 427 -17.27 12.76 25.13
C PHE A 427 -18.41 12.14 25.94
N LYS A 428 -19.66 12.29 25.47
CA LYS A 428 -20.85 11.70 26.09
C LYS A 428 -20.77 10.18 26.18
N GLU A 429 -20.41 9.51 25.09
CA GLU A 429 -20.32 8.05 25.03
C GLU A 429 -19.24 7.49 25.97
N CYS A 430 -18.05 8.10 25.99
CA CYS A 430 -16.99 7.72 26.92
C CYS A 430 -17.38 7.98 28.39
N TYR A 431 -18.10 9.08 28.66
CA TYR A 431 -18.59 9.39 29.99
C TYR A 431 -19.60 8.34 30.48
N LEU A 432 -20.57 7.98 29.64
CA LEU A 432 -21.53 6.93 29.95
C LEU A 432 -20.84 5.58 30.15
N PHE A 433 -19.86 5.23 29.31
CA PHE A 433 -19.05 4.03 29.47
C PHE A 433 -18.35 3.99 30.85
N ALA A 434 -17.73 5.10 31.26
CA ALA A 434 -17.05 5.20 32.55
C ALA A 434 -18.01 5.02 33.74
N LEU A 435 -19.22 5.59 33.67
CA LEU A 435 -20.26 5.41 34.69
C LEU A 435 -20.72 3.95 34.79
N GLN A 436 -20.97 3.31 33.64
CA GLN A 436 -21.43 1.92 33.59
C GLN A 436 -20.38 0.93 34.09
N ASN A 437 -19.09 1.25 33.91
CA ASN A 437 -17.98 0.40 34.32
C ASN A 437 -17.33 0.83 35.65
N ALA A 438 -17.94 1.75 36.39
CA ALA A 438 -17.41 2.29 37.64
C ALA A 438 -17.11 1.19 38.68
N SER A 439 -17.99 0.19 38.80
CA SER A 439 -17.79 -0.97 39.68
C SER A 439 -16.64 -1.87 39.23
N ARG A 440 -16.54 -2.14 37.92
CA ARG A 440 -15.45 -2.91 37.28
C ARG A 440 -14.09 -2.24 37.47
N CYS A 441 -14.06 -0.92 37.47
CA CYS A 441 -12.87 -0.08 37.57
C CYS A 441 -12.55 0.39 39.00
N LYS A 442 -13.28 -0.11 40.01
CA LYS A 442 -13.15 0.27 41.44
C LYS A 442 -13.21 1.79 41.69
N PHE A 443 -14.08 2.46 40.95
CA PHE A 443 -14.30 3.90 40.99
C PHE A 443 -15.63 4.20 41.69
N PHE A 444 -15.59 4.50 43.00
CA PHE A 444 -16.80 4.79 43.78
C PHE A 444 -16.97 6.28 44.14
N ILE A 445 -15.91 7.10 44.07
CA ILE A 445 -15.90 8.42 44.72
C ILE A 445 -16.02 9.60 43.73
N CYS A 446 -15.64 9.45 42.46
CA CYS A 446 -15.63 10.58 41.52
C CYS A 446 -16.83 10.69 40.58
N ILE A 447 -17.93 9.93 40.71
CA ILE A 447 -19.13 10.24 39.90
C ILE A 447 -19.60 11.66 40.22
N CYS A 448 -19.59 12.06 41.50
CA CYS A 448 -19.96 13.42 41.90
C CYS A 448 -18.89 14.46 41.54
N ALA A 449 -17.59 14.19 41.70
CA ALA A 449 -16.55 15.17 41.40
C ALA A 449 -16.28 15.31 39.88
N LEU A 450 -16.35 14.24 39.10
CA LEU A 450 -16.31 14.30 37.63
C LEU A 450 -17.58 14.97 37.12
N SER A 451 -18.77 14.65 37.67
CA SER A 451 -20.01 15.39 37.35
C SER A 451 -19.93 16.87 37.72
N ILE A 452 -19.44 17.23 38.91
CA ILE A 452 -19.35 18.63 39.37
C ILE A 452 -18.29 19.38 38.56
N CYS A 453 -17.08 18.84 38.38
CA CYS A 453 -16.05 19.49 37.55
C CYS A 453 -16.52 19.60 36.10
N LEU A 454 -17.09 18.55 35.50
CA LEU A 454 -17.62 18.64 34.15
C LEU A 454 -18.78 19.63 34.05
N ILE A 455 -19.79 19.53 34.91
CA ILE A 455 -20.99 20.38 34.83
C ILE A 455 -20.60 21.83 35.10
N VAL A 456 -19.68 22.10 36.01
CA VAL A 456 -19.16 23.45 36.29
C VAL A 456 -18.31 23.95 35.11
N HIS A 457 -17.41 23.14 34.51
CA HIS A 457 -16.64 23.56 33.33
C HIS A 457 -17.50 23.69 32.06
N LEU A 458 -18.40 22.74 31.81
CA LEU A 458 -19.35 22.75 30.70
C LEU A 458 -20.33 23.91 30.86
N ARG A 459 -20.90 24.17 32.04
CA ARG A 459 -21.76 25.35 32.26
C ARG A 459 -20.99 26.65 32.09
N ILE A 460 -19.84 26.82 32.73
CA ILE A 460 -19.07 28.07 32.65
C ILE A 460 -18.61 28.35 31.21
N GLN A 461 -18.25 27.33 30.44
CA GLN A 461 -17.75 27.52 29.07
C GLN A 461 -18.83 27.46 27.98
N LEU A 462 -19.94 26.73 28.15
CA LEU A 462 -21.11 26.79 27.24
C LEU A 462 -21.88 28.09 27.41
N PHE A 463 -22.04 28.60 28.64
CA PHE A 463 -22.62 29.93 28.86
C PHE A 463 -21.65 31.05 28.47
N GLY A 464 -20.34 30.83 28.65
CA GLY A 464 -19.31 31.75 28.15
C GLY A 464 -19.28 31.85 26.61
N SER A 465 -19.50 30.74 25.89
CA SER A 465 -19.49 30.72 24.42
C SER A 465 -20.81 31.13 23.77
N LEU A 466 -21.95 31.00 24.46
CA LEU A 466 -23.22 31.60 24.03
C LEU A 466 -23.20 33.14 24.07
N CYS A 467 -22.27 33.75 24.83
CA CYS A 467 -22.02 35.20 24.83
C CYS A 467 -21.01 35.66 23.76
N TRP A 468 -20.54 34.76 22.88
CA TRP A 468 -19.67 35.06 21.74
C TRP A 468 -20.32 34.64 20.41
N ASN A 469 -21.59 35.02 20.22
CA ASN A 469 -22.21 35.10 18.90
C ASN A 469 -21.90 36.46 18.27
#